data_AF-A0A538ES22-F1
#
_entry.id   AF-A0A538ES22-F1
#
_cell.length_a   1.000
_cell.length_b   1.000
_cell.length_c   1.000
_cell.angle_alpha   90.00
_cell.angle_beta   90.00
_cell.angle_gamma   90.00
#
_symmetry.space_group_name_H-M   'P 1'
#
loop_
_entity.id
_entity.type
_entity.pdbx_description
1 polymer ?
#
loop_
_entity_poly.entity_id
_entity_poly.type
_entity_poly.pdbx_seq_one_letter_code
_entity_poly.pdbx_strand_id
1 'polypeptide(L)'
;MRRGLVVTAAAVLLAAAPAAAVAPPTGWNGDNPFLCELQQAGFGPTGPHPEADPYCVEFDKRHQSVADGGVVQFLSLEPARTAAASPKCFYFQSDHWRGSLVQDDPSTKTYEWDGHYFFDKARGDGGVWVTNFNVNGHTFDPGSLPGMPPEDAKFFGPGTGGFITHNEVPVDPSCAQSADGREPARRERG
;
A
#
# COMPACT_ATOMS: atom_id res chain seq x y z
N MET A 1 -38.87 -33.01 -48.45
CA MET A 1 -38.80 -33.36 -47.01
C MET A 1 -37.61 -32.60 -46.40
N ARG A 2 -37.86 -31.59 -45.57
CA ARG A 2 -36.81 -30.78 -44.89
C ARG A 2 -36.24 -31.59 -43.72
N ARG A 3 -34.94 -31.88 -43.72
CA ARG A 3 -34.23 -32.41 -42.54
C ARG A 3 -33.65 -31.23 -41.77
N GLY A 4 -34.16 -31.02 -40.56
CA GLY A 4 -33.77 -29.94 -39.66
C GLY A 4 -32.40 -30.17 -39.02
N LEU A 5 -31.67 -29.06 -38.89
CA LEU A 5 -30.43 -28.90 -38.16
C LEU A 5 -30.72 -29.00 -36.65
N VAL A 6 -30.01 -29.84 -35.90
CA VAL A 6 -30.00 -29.80 -34.43
C VAL A 6 -28.66 -29.22 -34.01
N VAL A 7 -28.68 -27.97 -33.52
CA VAL A 7 -27.55 -27.32 -32.86
C VAL A 7 -27.72 -27.53 -31.36
N THR A 8 -26.86 -28.35 -30.77
CA THR A 8 -26.78 -28.53 -29.32
C THR A 8 -26.05 -27.34 -28.71
N ALA A 9 -26.79 -26.43 -28.06
CA ALA A 9 -26.20 -25.36 -27.27
C ALA A 9 -25.67 -25.94 -25.96
N ALA A 10 -24.35 -26.02 -25.81
CA ALA A 10 -23.70 -26.34 -24.54
C ALA A 10 -23.73 -25.09 -23.65
N ALA A 11 -24.56 -25.11 -22.60
CA ALA A 11 -24.57 -24.08 -21.58
C ALA A 11 -23.31 -24.24 -20.71
N VAL A 12 -22.35 -23.33 -20.85
CA VAL A 12 -21.22 -23.20 -19.92
C VAL A 12 -21.76 -22.56 -18.65
N LEU A 13 -21.98 -23.38 -17.61
CA LEU A 13 -22.23 -22.91 -16.26
C LEU A 13 -20.92 -22.29 -15.74
N LEU A 14 -20.79 -20.96 -15.79
CA LEU A 14 -19.80 -20.25 -14.99
C LEU A 14 -20.19 -20.43 -13.52
N ALA A 15 -19.48 -21.30 -12.81
CA ALA A 15 -19.55 -21.34 -11.35
C ALA A 15 -19.01 -20.01 -10.83
N ALA A 16 -19.89 -19.15 -10.33
CA ALA A 16 -19.48 -17.96 -9.60
C ALA A 16 -18.76 -18.41 -8.33
N ALA A 17 -17.45 -18.19 -8.25
CA ALA A 17 -16.70 -18.40 -7.02
C ALA A 17 -17.28 -17.49 -5.93
N PRO A 18 -17.46 -17.98 -4.69
CA PRO A 18 -17.91 -17.13 -3.60
C PRO A 18 -16.89 -16.02 -3.38
N ALA A 19 -17.34 -14.77 -3.43
CA ALA A 19 -16.52 -13.65 -2.99
C ALA A 19 -16.24 -13.81 -1.49
N ALA A 20 -14.98 -13.71 -1.09
CA ALA A 20 -14.62 -13.66 0.33
C ALA A 20 -15.29 -12.43 0.95
N ALA A 21 -15.95 -12.61 2.10
CA ALA A 21 -16.58 -11.50 2.79
C ALA A 21 -15.50 -10.54 3.33
N VAL A 22 -15.68 -9.24 3.13
CA VAL A 22 -14.85 -8.20 3.76
C VAL A 22 -14.93 -8.37 5.26
N ALA A 23 -13.78 -8.54 5.91
CA ALA A 23 -13.69 -8.67 7.37
C ALA A 23 -13.33 -7.31 7.98
N PRO A 24 -13.72 -7.04 9.25
CA PRO A 24 -13.40 -5.78 9.90
C PRO A 24 -11.89 -5.52 9.94
N PRO A 25 -11.43 -4.28 9.74
CA PRO A 25 -10.01 -3.98 9.82
C PRO A 25 -9.41 -4.32 11.18
N THR A 26 -8.12 -4.63 11.19
CA THR A 26 -7.34 -4.88 12.42
C THR A 26 -6.21 -3.89 12.56
N GLY A 27 -5.78 -3.60 13.80
CA GLY A 27 -4.69 -2.65 14.03
C GLY A 27 -3.35 -3.19 13.51
N TRP A 28 -2.52 -2.31 12.96
CA TRP A 28 -1.19 -2.63 12.44
C TRP A 28 -0.17 -1.58 12.87
N ASN A 29 1.06 -2.03 13.10
CA ASN A 29 2.14 -1.22 13.65
C ASN A 29 3.16 -0.78 12.59
N GLY A 30 2.89 -1.04 11.31
CA GLY A 30 3.78 -0.67 10.21
C GLY A 30 4.87 -1.71 9.89
N ASP A 31 4.99 -2.82 10.63
CA ASP A 31 6.02 -3.81 10.36
C ASP A 31 5.85 -4.44 8.97
N ASN A 32 6.95 -4.53 8.21
CA ASN A 32 6.96 -5.21 6.91
C ASN A 32 6.56 -6.68 7.07
N PRO A 33 5.45 -7.15 6.47
CA PRO A 33 4.97 -8.52 6.64
C PRO A 33 5.69 -9.54 5.76
N PHE A 34 6.65 -9.11 4.92
CA PHE A 34 7.30 -9.96 3.93
C PHE A 34 8.79 -10.15 4.22
N LEU A 35 9.32 -11.30 3.80
CA LEU A 35 10.75 -11.56 3.77
C LEU A 35 11.34 -11.00 2.48
N CYS A 36 11.90 -9.79 2.56
CA CYS A 36 12.46 -9.09 1.41
C CYS A 36 13.48 -8.04 1.87
N GLU A 37 14.38 -7.68 0.97
CA GLU A 37 15.26 -6.52 1.16
C GLU A 37 14.52 -5.24 0.81
N LEU A 38 14.64 -4.21 1.65
CA LEU A 38 14.06 -2.89 1.39
C LEU A 38 14.92 -2.13 0.38
N GLN A 39 14.40 -2.00 -0.83
CA GLN A 39 15.08 -1.41 -1.96
C GLN A 39 15.01 0.12 -1.94
N GLN A 40 16.15 0.79 -2.01
CA GLN A 40 16.23 2.25 -1.96
C GLN A 40 15.94 2.86 -3.34
N ALA A 41 14.73 3.38 -3.55
CA ALA A 41 14.35 4.07 -4.78
C ALA A 41 14.65 5.57 -4.74
N GLY A 42 14.86 6.14 -3.54
CA GLY A 42 15.01 7.58 -3.36
C GLY A 42 13.78 8.32 -3.89
N PHE A 43 13.98 9.36 -4.70
CA PHE A 43 12.88 10.07 -5.36
C PHE A 43 12.38 9.38 -6.64
N GLY A 44 13.05 8.32 -7.11
CA GLY A 44 12.75 7.65 -8.37
C GLY A 44 11.39 6.94 -8.39
N PRO A 45 11.01 6.35 -9.54
CA PRO A 45 9.78 5.57 -9.66
C PRO A 45 9.93 4.12 -9.18
N THR A 46 11.16 3.57 -9.12
CA THR A 46 11.45 2.17 -8.76
C THR A 46 12.79 2.01 -8.05
N GLY A 47 12.94 0.93 -7.29
CA GLY A 47 14.20 0.49 -6.72
C GLY A 47 15.09 -0.28 -7.72
N PRO A 48 16.29 -0.73 -7.30
CA PRO A 48 17.25 -1.46 -8.12
C PRO A 48 16.77 -2.80 -8.70
N HIS A 49 15.82 -3.47 -8.05
CA HIS A 49 15.27 -4.78 -8.43
C HIS A 49 13.74 -4.70 -8.60
N PRO A 50 13.26 -3.96 -9.62
CA PRO A 50 11.82 -3.78 -9.85
C PRO A 50 11.11 -5.08 -10.23
N GLU A 51 11.82 -6.15 -10.54
CA GLU A 51 11.31 -7.49 -10.82
C GLU A 51 10.96 -8.29 -9.56
N ALA A 52 11.50 -7.95 -8.39
CA ALA A 52 11.30 -8.71 -7.16
C ALA A 52 9.82 -8.88 -6.79
N ASP A 53 9.48 -9.99 -6.15
CA ASP A 53 8.15 -10.29 -5.60
C ASP A 53 8.31 -11.29 -4.43
N PRO A 54 8.26 -10.85 -3.16
CA PRO A 54 7.80 -9.54 -2.69
C PRO A 54 8.67 -8.36 -3.13
N TYR A 55 8.01 -7.30 -3.59
CA TYR A 55 8.67 -6.03 -3.93
C TYR A 55 8.59 -5.08 -2.74
N CYS A 56 9.71 -4.87 -2.07
CA CYS A 56 9.82 -4.01 -0.90
C CYS A 56 10.68 -2.80 -1.23
N VAL A 57 10.13 -1.60 -1.11
CA VAL A 57 10.76 -0.39 -1.62
C VAL A 57 10.65 0.77 -0.62
N GLU A 58 11.69 1.60 -0.57
CA GLU A 58 11.71 2.86 0.17
C GLU A 58 11.78 4.04 -0.79
N PHE A 59 10.88 5.01 -0.62
CA PHE A 59 10.90 6.28 -1.34
C PHE A 59 11.21 7.44 -0.39
N ASP A 60 12.20 8.25 -0.78
CA ASP A 60 12.42 9.55 -0.16
C ASP A 60 11.54 10.59 -0.87
N LYS A 61 10.40 10.91 -0.23
CA LYS A 61 9.42 11.90 -0.70
C LYS A 61 9.56 13.21 0.08
N ARG A 62 10.76 13.54 0.58
CA ARG A 62 11.02 14.79 1.34
C ARG A 62 11.24 16.01 0.45
N HIS A 63 11.35 15.82 -0.86
CA HIS A 63 11.58 16.88 -1.85
C HIS A 63 10.26 17.36 -2.48
N GLN A 64 9.24 17.64 -1.65
CA GLN A 64 7.95 18.18 -2.10
C GLN A 64 7.83 19.68 -1.81
N SER A 65 8.79 20.45 -2.32
CA SER A 65 8.70 21.91 -2.26
C SER A 65 7.74 22.47 -3.32
N VAL A 66 7.08 23.58 -2.98
CA VAL A 66 6.24 24.33 -3.94
C VAL A 66 7.12 25.22 -4.83
N ALA A 67 8.08 25.94 -4.25
CA ALA A 67 8.90 26.92 -4.96
C ALA A 67 9.77 26.28 -6.06
N ASP A 68 10.25 25.06 -5.84
CA ASP A 68 11.16 24.36 -6.78
C ASP A 68 10.42 23.36 -7.67
N GLY A 69 9.08 23.32 -7.61
CA GLY A 69 8.26 22.42 -8.42
C GLY A 69 8.31 20.95 -7.99
N GLY A 70 8.87 20.63 -6.81
CA GLY A 70 9.00 19.27 -6.30
C GLY A 70 7.66 18.52 -6.18
N VAL A 71 6.58 19.22 -5.84
CA VAL A 71 5.21 18.65 -5.84
C VAL A 71 4.80 18.17 -7.25
N VAL A 72 5.09 18.94 -8.29
CA VAL A 72 4.76 18.55 -9.67
C VAL A 72 5.61 17.36 -10.11
N GLN A 73 6.90 17.38 -9.79
CA GLN A 73 7.80 16.26 -10.09
C GLN A 73 7.34 14.98 -9.38
N PHE A 74 6.96 15.08 -8.10
CA PHE A 74 6.42 13.97 -7.32
C PHE A 74 5.18 13.35 -8.00
N LEU A 75 4.18 14.17 -8.29
CA LEU A 75 2.93 13.72 -8.93
C LEU A 75 3.17 13.11 -10.32
N SER A 76 4.17 13.58 -11.06
CA SER A 76 4.51 13.02 -12.38
C SER A 76 5.08 11.59 -12.31
N LEU A 77 5.61 11.17 -11.16
CA LEU A 77 6.19 9.84 -10.95
C LEU A 77 5.19 8.82 -10.38
N GLU A 78 4.10 9.27 -9.77
CA GLU A 78 3.07 8.41 -9.18
C GLU A 78 2.50 7.37 -10.17
N PRO A 79 2.25 7.68 -11.46
CA PRO A 79 1.83 6.66 -12.42
C PRO A 79 2.86 5.54 -12.61
N ALA A 80 4.15 5.88 -12.62
CA ALA A 80 5.23 4.90 -12.78
C ALA A 80 5.42 4.05 -11.51
N ARG A 81 5.31 4.65 -10.32
CA ARG A 81 5.31 3.92 -9.03
C ARG A 81 4.15 2.95 -8.95
N THR A 82 2.96 3.39 -9.35
CA THR A 82 1.76 2.54 -9.44
C THR A 82 1.96 1.39 -10.42
N ALA A 83 2.53 1.67 -11.60
CA ALA A 83 2.81 0.65 -12.60
C ALA A 83 3.82 -0.40 -12.10
N ALA A 84 4.80 -0.01 -11.29
CA ALA A 84 5.79 -0.93 -10.71
C ALA A 84 5.21 -1.81 -9.60
N ALA A 85 4.31 -1.28 -8.78
CA ALA A 85 3.64 -2.02 -7.72
C ALA A 85 2.51 -2.92 -8.25
N SER A 86 1.68 -2.41 -9.16
CA SER A 86 0.45 -3.10 -9.59
C SER A 86 0.58 -4.55 -10.07
N PRO A 87 1.66 -5.02 -10.75
CA PRO A 87 1.76 -6.41 -11.16
C PRO A 87 2.21 -7.37 -10.04
N LYS A 88 2.62 -6.88 -8.88
CA LYS A 88 3.18 -7.70 -7.79
C LYS A 88 2.12 -8.51 -7.06
N CYS A 89 2.51 -9.66 -6.54
CA CYS A 89 1.72 -10.42 -5.59
C CYS A 89 1.82 -9.85 -4.18
N PHE A 90 3.04 -9.49 -3.77
CA PHE A 90 3.34 -8.94 -2.46
C PHE A 90 4.14 -7.64 -2.61
N TYR A 91 3.66 -6.59 -1.96
CA TYR A 91 4.28 -5.26 -2.06
C TYR A 91 4.33 -4.60 -0.71
N PHE A 92 5.49 -4.09 -0.32
CA PHE A 92 5.66 -3.23 0.84
C PHE A 92 6.37 -1.94 0.42
N GLN A 93 5.89 -0.82 0.94
CA GLN A 93 6.41 0.49 0.67
C GLN A 93 6.66 1.23 1.97
N SER A 94 7.86 1.77 2.14
CA SER A 94 8.19 2.76 3.15
C SER A 94 8.37 4.12 2.47
N ASP A 95 7.66 5.13 2.94
CA ASP A 95 7.76 6.49 2.42
C ASP A 95 8.18 7.46 3.51
N HIS A 96 9.07 8.39 3.12
CA HIS A 96 9.42 9.53 3.96
C HIS A 96 8.85 10.81 3.37
N TRP A 97 7.77 11.33 3.95
CA TRP A 97 7.05 12.50 3.45
C TRP A 97 7.54 13.77 4.13
N ARG A 98 7.85 14.79 3.33
CA ARG A 98 8.00 16.17 3.83
C ARG A 98 7.59 17.15 2.75
N GLY A 99 6.61 17.99 3.09
CA GLY A 99 6.22 19.13 2.29
C GLY A 99 6.81 20.42 2.85
N SER A 100 7.24 21.32 1.98
CA SER A 100 7.69 22.66 2.35
C SER A 100 7.30 23.69 1.29
N LEU A 101 7.32 24.98 1.63
CA LEU A 101 7.19 26.02 0.60
C LEU A 101 8.50 26.17 -0.16
N VAL A 102 9.62 26.23 0.55
CA VAL A 102 10.97 26.34 -0.01
C VAL A 102 11.75 25.09 0.40
N GLN A 103 12.45 24.44 -0.53
CA GLN A 103 13.28 23.28 -0.20
C GLN A 103 14.38 23.68 0.80
N ASP A 104 14.67 22.79 1.75
CA ASP A 104 15.73 22.92 2.76
C ASP A 104 15.64 24.11 3.74
N ASP A 105 14.62 24.98 3.63
CA ASP A 105 14.29 25.95 4.68
C ASP A 105 13.32 25.31 5.70
N PRO A 106 13.82 24.89 6.89
CA PRO A 106 13.00 24.21 7.89
C PRO A 106 11.87 25.08 8.43
N SER A 107 11.97 26.42 8.34
CA SER A 107 10.90 27.33 8.77
C SER A 107 9.68 27.29 7.85
N THR A 108 9.84 26.75 6.64
CA THR A 108 8.76 26.63 5.65
C THR A 108 8.17 25.22 5.54
N LYS A 109 8.59 24.29 6.42
CA LYS A 109 8.03 22.93 6.48
C LYS A 109 6.55 22.99 6.86
N THR A 110 5.70 22.42 6.02
CA THR A 110 4.25 22.45 6.20
C THR A 110 3.72 21.16 6.82
N TYR A 111 4.25 20.02 6.41
CA TYR A 111 3.90 18.71 6.97
C TYR A 111 5.06 17.72 6.83
N GLU A 112 5.03 16.68 7.66
CA GLU A 112 5.97 15.57 7.62
C GLU A 112 5.33 14.33 8.26
N TRP A 113 5.61 13.15 7.70
CA TRP A 113 5.33 11.86 8.32
C TRP A 113 6.13 10.76 7.62
N ASP A 114 6.25 9.61 8.27
CA ASP A 114 6.69 8.38 7.63
C ASP A 114 5.48 7.47 7.43
N GLY A 115 5.36 6.86 6.26
CA GLY A 115 4.21 6.04 5.88
C GLY A 115 4.64 4.66 5.44
N HIS A 116 4.04 3.62 6.02
CA HIS A 116 4.22 2.25 5.54
C HIS A 116 2.93 1.75 4.91
N TYR A 117 3.05 1.10 3.77
CA TYR A 117 1.92 0.58 3.01
C TYR A 117 2.24 -0.82 2.52
N PHE A 118 1.25 -1.71 2.49
CA PHE A 118 1.43 -2.98 1.82
C PHE A 118 0.15 -3.45 1.15
N PHE A 119 0.30 -4.38 0.21
CA PHE A 119 -0.77 -5.27 -0.18
C PHE A 119 -0.28 -6.72 -0.30
N ASP A 120 -1.20 -7.63 -0.07
CA ASP A 120 -1.04 -9.07 -0.21
C ASP A 120 -2.21 -9.62 -1.03
N LYS A 121 -1.97 -9.87 -2.32
CA LYS A 121 -3.01 -10.40 -3.20
C LYS A 121 -3.32 -11.87 -2.99
N ALA A 122 -2.50 -12.62 -2.26
CA ALA A 122 -2.86 -14.01 -1.94
C ALA A 122 -3.99 -14.07 -0.90
N ARG A 123 -4.08 -13.09 0.00
CA ARG A 123 -5.12 -13.01 1.06
C ARG A 123 -6.11 -11.87 0.86
N GLY A 124 -5.83 -10.95 -0.03
CA GLY A 124 -6.65 -9.74 -0.22
C GLY A 124 -6.47 -8.72 0.91
N ASP A 125 -5.35 -8.78 1.62
CA ASP A 125 -5.04 -7.87 2.72
C ASP A 125 -4.32 -6.62 2.19
N GLY A 126 -4.63 -5.46 2.76
CA GLY A 126 -3.92 -4.20 2.51
C GLY A 126 -3.63 -3.50 3.82
N GLY A 127 -2.47 -2.86 3.96
CA GLY A 127 -2.09 -2.15 5.18
C GLY A 127 -1.73 -0.70 4.92
N VAL A 128 -2.11 0.15 5.86
CA VAL A 128 -1.65 1.54 5.95
C VAL A 128 -1.23 1.84 7.37
N TRP A 129 -0.06 2.48 7.51
CA TRP A 129 0.44 2.95 8.79
C TRP A 129 1.16 4.28 8.61
N VAL A 130 1.02 5.15 9.61
CA VAL A 130 1.62 6.47 9.68
C VAL A 130 2.36 6.60 10.99
N THR A 131 3.51 7.28 10.97
CA THR A 131 4.20 7.74 12.17
C THR A 131 4.85 9.08 11.97
N ASN A 132 5.31 9.68 13.07
CA ASN A 132 5.91 11.01 13.09
C ASN A 132 5.03 12.09 12.44
N PHE A 133 3.69 11.91 12.46
CA PHE A 133 2.77 12.81 11.78
C PHE A 133 2.80 14.21 12.41
N ASN A 134 3.23 15.17 11.62
CA ASN A 134 3.48 16.54 12.04
C ASN A 134 2.97 17.52 10.99
N VAL A 135 2.29 18.58 11.44
CA VAL A 135 1.87 19.71 10.60
C VAL A 135 2.34 20.99 11.27
N ASN A 136 3.11 21.82 10.54
CA ASN A 136 3.68 23.07 11.04
C ASN A 136 4.39 22.94 12.40
N GLY A 137 5.12 21.85 12.63
CA GLY A 137 5.86 21.63 13.88
C GLY A 137 5.05 21.00 15.00
N HIS A 138 3.75 20.77 14.83
CA HIS A 138 2.89 20.16 15.85
C HIS A 138 2.51 18.72 15.48
N THR A 139 2.58 17.82 16.46
CA THR A 139 2.09 16.45 16.32
C THR A 139 0.56 16.43 16.38
N PHE A 140 -0.06 15.78 15.40
CA PHE A 140 -1.52 15.61 15.32
C PHE A 140 -1.89 14.13 15.30
N ASP A 141 -3.14 13.82 15.66
CA ASP A 141 -3.71 12.49 15.48
C ASP A 141 -4.21 12.33 14.03
N PRO A 142 -3.63 11.42 13.21
CA PRO A 142 -4.11 11.17 11.85
C PRO A 142 -5.58 10.74 11.80
N GLY A 143 -6.09 10.06 12.84
CA GLY A 143 -7.48 9.63 12.95
C GLY A 143 -8.48 10.79 13.07
N SER A 144 -8.01 11.99 13.40
CA SER A 144 -8.83 13.20 13.51
C SER A 144 -8.95 13.99 12.20
N LEU A 145 -8.25 13.58 11.13
CA LEU A 145 -8.24 14.28 9.86
C LEU A 145 -9.62 14.19 9.16
N PRO A 146 -10.08 15.27 8.50
CA PRO A 146 -11.31 15.24 7.73
C PRO A 146 -11.28 14.14 6.66
N GLY A 147 -12.34 13.33 6.62
CA GLY A 147 -12.49 12.23 5.66
C GLY A 147 -12.00 10.87 6.16
N MET A 148 -11.38 10.78 7.34
CA MET A 148 -11.07 9.49 7.97
C MET A 148 -12.37 8.76 8.37
N PRO A 149 -12.60 7.52 7.91
CA PRO A 149 -13.73 6.72 8.37
C PRO A 149 -13.66 6.46 9.88
N PRO A 150 -14.76 6.60 10.64
CA PRO A 150 -14.75 6.38 12.09
C PRO A 150 -14.27 4.99 12.53
N GLU A 151 -14.54 3.97 11.71
CA GLU A 151 -14.14 2.58 11.93
C GLU A 151 -12.62 2.37 11.87
N ASP A 152 -11.92 3.24 11.13
CA ASP A 152 -10.47 3.22 10.94
C ASP A 152 -9.77 4.18 11.91
N ALA A 153 -10.40 5.33 12.20
CA ALA A 153 -9.87 6.36 13.10
C ALA A 153 -9.47 5.79 14.48
N LYS A 154 -10.17 4.76 14.97
CA LYS A 154 -9.88 4.10 16.25
C LYS A 154 -8.49 3.42 16.32
N PHE A 155 -7.83 3.20 15.19
CA PHE A 155 -6.49 2.62 15.12
C PHE A 155 -5.38 3.67 15.11
N PHE A 156 -5.75 4.96 15.22
CA PHE A 156 -4.83 6.07 15.27
C PHE A 156 -4.82 6.75 16.63
N GLY A 157 -3.73 7.47 16.88
CA GLY A 157 -3.55 8.36 18.01
C GLY A 157 -2.52 9.44 17.67
N PRO A 158 -2.11 10.25 18.67
CA PRO A 158 -1.19 11.36 18.43
C PRO A 158 0.10 10.92 17.72
N GLY A 159 0.27 11.40 16.49
CA GLY A 159 1.47 11.22 15.67
C GLY A 159 1.58 9.88 14.94
N THR A 160 0.71 8.90 15.20
CA THR A 160 0.88 7.55 14.67
C THR A 160 -0.39 6.70 14.67
N GLY A 161 -0.41 5.66 13.85
CA GLY A 161 -1.43 4.63 13.84
C GLY A 161 -1.51 3.92 12.51
N GLY A 162 -2.29 2.86 12.45
CA GLY A 162 -2.46 2.10 11.22
C GLY A 162 -3.31 0.86 11.38
N PHE A 163 -3.76 0.35 10.25
CA PHE A 163 -4.64 -0.80 10.18
C PHE A 163 -4.38 -1.62 8.93
N ILE A 164 -4.91 -2.85 8.97
CA ILE A 164 -5.00 -3.77 7.85
C ILE A 164 -6.46 -3.94 7.48
N THR A 165 -6.79 -3.73 6.21
CA THR A 165 -8.05 -4.15 5.62
C THR A 165 -7.95 -5.60 5.15
N HIS A 166 -9.07 -6.30 5.17
CA HIS A 166 -9.13 -7.73 4.87
C HIS A 166 -10.14 -8.01 3.75
N ASN A 167 -9.66 -8.68 2.70
CA ASN A 167 -10.41 -8.97 1.47
C ASN A 167 -10.85 -7.71 0.68
N GLU A 168 -10.17 -6.57 0.86
CA GLU A 168 -10.41 -5.35 0.08
C GLU A 168 -9.43 -5.19 -1.09
N VAL A 169 -8.25 -5.82 -1.01
CA VAL A 169 -7.36 -5.97 -2.15
C VAL A 169 -7.89 -7.12 -3.01
N PRO A 170 -8.05 -6.95 -4.34
CA PRO A 170 -8.46 -8.04 -5.22
C PRO A 170 -7.54 -9.25 -5.07
N VAL A 171 -8.10 -10.38 -4.64
CA VAL A 171 -7.38 -11.63 -4.50
C VAL A 171 -6.96 -12.14 -5.87
N ASP A 172 -5.68 -12.50 -6.00
CA ASP A 172 -5.12 -13.15 -7.18
C ASP A 172 -4.75 -14.61 -6.82
N PRO A 173 -5.48 -15.61 -7.33
CA PRO A 173 -5.19 -17.01 -7.07
C PRO A 173 -3.79 -17.46 -7.52
N SER A 174 -3.17 -16.78 -8.48
CA SER A 174 -1.80 -17.09 -8.89
C SER A 174 -0.78 -16.76 -7.80
N CYS A 175 -1.08 -15.76 -6.95
CA CYS A 175 -0.22 -15.35 -5.84
C CYS A 175 -0.24 -16.31 -4.66
N ALA A 176 -1.26 -17.17 -4.54
CA ALA A 176 -1.34 -18.17 -3.49
C ALA A 176 -0.18 -19.19 -3.56
N GLN A 177 0.35 -19.45 -4.76
CA GLN A 177 1.47 -20.37 -4.98
C GLN A 177 2.82 -19.76 -4.55
N SER A 178 2.92 -18.43 -4.50
CA SER A 178 4.13 -17.70 -4.11
C SER A 178 4.21 -17.41 -2.60
N ALA A 179 3.16 -17.73 -1.84
CA ALA A 179 3.05 -17.41 -0.42
C ALA A 179 3.98 -18.24 0.49
N ASP A 180 4.65 -19.28 -0.05
CA ASP A 180 5.61 -20.12 0.67
C ASP A 180 6.90 -19.38 1.06
N GLY A 181 7.18 -18.20 0.48
CA GLY A 181 8.32 -17.35 0.83
C GLY A 181 8.10 -16.40 2.02
N ARG A 182 7.05 -16.61 2.83
CA ARG A 182 6.46 -15.59 3.71
C ARG A 182 6.56 -15.85 5.22
N GLU A 183 7.63 -16.46 5.73
CA GLU A 183 7.74 -16.69 7.18
C GLU A 183 8.69 -15.71 7.90
N PRO A 184 8.25 -14.51 8.32
CA PRO A 184 8.91 -13.81 9.42
C PRO A 184 8.50 -14.42 10.78
N ALA A 185 9.48 -14.44 11.70
CA ALA A 185 9.54 -15.22 12.93
C ALA A 185 8.22 -15.32 13.72
N ARG A 186 7.85 -16.57 14.05
CA ARG A 186 7.11 -16.90 15.27
C ARG A 186 7.68 -16.09 16.44
N ARG A 187 6.99 -15.02 16.87
CA ARG A 187 7.21 -14.43 18.18
C ARG A 187 6.99 -15.54 19.20
N GLU A 188 8.09 -16.02 19.79
CA GLU A 188 8.01 -16.83 20.99
C GLU A 188 7.30 -16.00 22.05
N ARG A 189 6.19 -16.55 22.54
CA ARG A 189 5.50 -16.08 23.73
C ARG A 189 6.45 -16.26 24.91
N GLY A 190 6.92 -15.16 25.49
CA GLY A 190 7.30 -15.08 26.90
C GLY A 190 6.05 -14.89 27.75
#